data_AF-A0A846PHW3-F1
#
_entry.id   AF-A0A846PHW3-F1
#
_cell.length_a   1.000
_cell.length_b   1.000
_cell.length_c   1.000
_cell.angle_alpha   90.00
_cell.angle_beta   90.00
_cell.angle_gamma   90.00
#
_symmetry.space_group_name_H-M   'P 1'
#
loop_
_entity.id
_entity.type
_entity.pdbx_description
1 polymer ?
#
loop_
_entity_poly.entity_id
_entity_poly.type
_entity_poly.pdbx_seq_one_letter_code
_entity_poly.pdbx_strand_id
1 'polypeptide(L)'
;LSEYGRLLGMLIILRDDLIDMIDFEESVQRIKKECLPLPLLYTLKNPKVRSRINTILVKTKLAKEDAEGILRVTYDSGGFQQYEDLTGKLAENALFTLSSMKLKTRSLQLFIQAMLPQVSQTTEFLN
;
A
#
# COMPACT_ATOMS: atom_id res chain seq x y z
N LEU A 1 -3.44 6.47 24.23
CA LEU A 1 -4.44 6.27 23.15
C LEU A 1 -4.19 7.17 21.94
N SER A 2 -3.73 8.41 22.10
CA SER A 2 -3.41 9.29 20.96
C SER A 2 -2.44 8.65 19.95
N GLU A 3 -1.32 8.09 20.42
CA GLU A 3 -0.34 7.47 19.52
C GLU A 3 -0.90 6.23 18.79
N TYR A 4 -1.62 5.36 19.51
CA TYR A 4 -2.35 4.25 18.91
C TYR A 4 -3.29 4.73 17.79
N GLY A 5 -4.10 5.76 18.06
CA GLY A 5 -5.06 6.29 17.10
C GLY A 5 -4.39 6.87 15.85
N ARG A 6 -3.25 7.54 16.02
CA ARG A 6 -2.44 8.06 14.90
C ARG A 6 -1.91 6.93 14.03
N LEU A 7 -1.32 5.89 14.64
CA LEU A 7 -0.77 4.75 13.91
C LEU A 7 -1.87 3.94 13.19
N LEU A 8 -3.01 3.72 13.84
CA LEU A 8 -4.18 3.11 13.22
C LEU A 8 -4.69 3.94 12.04
N GLY A 9 -4.81 5.26 12.19
CA GLY A 9 -5.23 6.15 11.12
C GLY A 9 -4.31 6.06 9.90
N MET A 10 -2.99 5.99 10.12
CA MET A 10 -2.03 5.77 9.05
C MET A 10 -2.23 4.42 8.37
N LEU A 11 -2.47 3.34 9.13
CA LEU A 11 -2.73 2.01 8.57
C LEU A 11 -4.01 1.97 7.71
N ILE A 12 -5.06 2.66 8.14
CA ILE A 12 -6.32 2.77 7.37
C ILE A 12 -6.06 3.43 6.01
N ILE A 13 -5.38 4.59 6.01
CA ILE A 13 -5.06 5.33 4.77
C ILE A 13 -4.20 4.48 3.83
N LEU A 14 -3.20 3.79 4.38
CA LEU A 14 -2.32 2.93 3.59
C LEU A 14 -3.09 1.75 2.99
N ARG A 15 -3.97 1.11 3.77
CA ARG A 15 -4.82 0.03 3.26
C ARG A 15 -5.70 0.50 2.10
N ASP A 16 -6.31 1.67 2.19
CA ASP A 16 -7.10 2.24 1.10
C ASP A 16 -6.23 2.54 -0.13
N ASP A 17 -5.00 3.03 0.07
CA ASP A 17 -4.02 3.25 -1.00
C ASP A 17 -3.69 1.95 -1.76
N LEU A 18 -3.61 0.80 -1.07
CA LEU A 18 -3.44 -0.51 -1.70
C LEU A 18 -4.69 -0.97 -2.46
N ILE A 19 -5.89 -0.74 -1.92
CA ILE A 19 -7.16 -1.12 -2.57
C ILE A 19 -7.31 -0.37 -3.90
N ASP A 20 -7.04 0.94 -3.89
CA ASP A 20 -7.12 1.79 -5.08
C ASP A 20 -6.12 1.39 -6.17
N MET A 21 -5.01 0.73 -5.83
CA MET A 21 -4.08 0.20 -6.84
C MET A 21 -4.66 -0.97 -7.64
N ILE A 22 -5.52 -1.78 -7.01
CA ILE A 22 -6.06 -3.01 -7.62
C ILE A 22 -7.26 -2.66 -8.49
N ASP A 23 -8.02 -1.64 -8.12
CA ASP A 23 -9.10 -1.11 -8.94
C ASP A 23 -8.55 -0.29 -10.12
N PHE A 24 -8.98 -0.63 -11.33
CA PHE A 24 -8.48 0.04 -12.54
C PHE A 24 -8.88 1.52 -12.61
N GLU A 25 -10.12 1.84 -12.26
CA GLU A 25 -10.62 3.22 -12.37
C GLU A 25 -9.94 4.11 -11.33
N GLU A 26 -9.86 3.63 -10.09
CA GLU A 26 -9.19 4.33 -9.00
C GLU A 26 -7.68 4.46 -9.25
N SER A 27 -7.00 3.41 -9.71
CA SER A 27 -5.56 3.48 -10.00
C SER A 27 -5.24 4.50 -11.09
N VAL A 28 -6.03 4.57 -12.16
CA VAL A 28 -5.86 5.59 -13.21
C VAL A 28 -6.12 6.99 -12.67
N GLN A 29 -7.15 7.16 -11.85
CA GLN A 29 -7.48 8.43 -11.21
C GLN A 29 -6.33 8.91 -10.30
N ARG A 30 -5.82 8.03 -9.42
CA ARG A 30 -4.66 8.28 -8.57
C ARG A 30 -3.43 8.71 -9.37
N ILE A 31 -3.10 7.95 -10.43
CA ILE A 31 -1.93 8.21 -11.28
C ILE A 31 -2.03 9.53 -12.05
N LYS A 32 -3.22 9.89 -12.52
CA LYS A 32 -3.39 11.03 -13.44
C LYS A 32 -3.78 12.33 -12.77
N LYS A 33 -4.48 12.27 -11.64
CA LYS A 33 -5.11 13.46 -11.06
C LYS A 33 -4.72 13.68 -9.60
N GLU A 34 -4.08 12.70 -8.95
CA GLU A 34 -3.80 12.74 -7.52
C GLU A 34 -2.36 12.30 -7.22
N CYS A 35 -2.13 11.69 -6.05
CA CYS A 35 -0.83 11.16 -5.66
C CYS A 35 -0.62 9.73 -6.15
N LEU A 36 0.63 9.41 -6.50
CA LEU A 36 1.02 8.03 -6.79
C LEU A 36 0.94 7.18 -5.51
N PRO A 37 0.35 5.98 -5.58
CA PRO A 37 0.31 5.06 -4.46
C PRO A 37 1.71 4.74 -3.91
N LEU A 38 1.82 4.54 -2.61
CA LEU A 38 3.09 4.34 -1.92
C LEU A 38 3.88 3.12 -2.43
N PRO A 39 3.28 1.95 -2.72
CA PRO A 39 4.00 0.83 -3.33
C PRO A 39 4.68 1.20 -4.66
N LEU A 40 4.02 2.03 -5.47
CA LEU A 40 4.57 2.55 -6.72
C LEU A 40 5.71 3.54 -6.46
N LEU A 41 5.59 4.42 -5.47
CA LEU A 41 6.68 5.33 -5.08
C LEU A 41 7.94 4.58 -4.63
N TYR A 42 7.77 3.49 -3.88
CA TYR A 42 8.86 2.59 -3.52
C TYR A 42 9.57 2.02 -4.74
N THR A 43 8.79 1.54 -5.70
CA THR A 43 9.29 1.02 -6.97
C THR A 43 10.13 2.06 -7.75
N LEU A 44 9.68 3.32 -7.78
CA LEU A 44 10.34 4.40 -8.50
C LEU A 44 11.70 4.80 -7.91
N LYS A 45 12.08 4.31 -6.72
CA LYS A 45 13.42 4.53 -6.16
C LYS A 45 14.51 3.83 -6.97
N ASN A 46 14.19 2.75 -7.68
CA ASN A 46 15.14 2.08 -8.56
C ASN A 46 15.16 2.77 -9.94
N PRO A 47 16.28 3.40 -10.36
CA PRO A 47 16.32 4.16 -11.61
C PRO A 47 16.03 3.33 -12.87
N LYS A 48 16.41 2.05 -12.88
CA LYS A 48 16.17 1.13 -14.00
C LYS A 48 14.69 0.77 -14.12
N VAL A 49 14.01 0.60 -12.99
CA VAL A 49 12.57 0.31 -12.97
C VAL A 49 11.76 1.56 -13.26
N ARG A 50 12.20 2.71 -12.73
CA ARG A 50 11.62 4.02 -12.99
C ARG A 50 11.57 4.36 -14.48
N SER A 51 12.62 4.10 -15.24
CA SER A 51 12.60 4.36 -16.69
C SER A 51 11.54 3.50 -17.40
N ARG A 52 11.39 2.23 -17.01
CA ARG A 52 10.38 1.32 -17.55
C ARG A 52 8.95 1.76 -17.20
N ILE A 53 8.70 2.18 -15.97
CA ILE A 53 7.35 2.63 -15.54
C ILE A 53 7.00 4.00 -16.14
N ASN A 54 7.98 4.89 -16.26
CA ASN A 54 7.74 6.24 -16.81
C ASN A 54 7.15 6.19 -18.22
N THR A 55 7.49 5.20 -19.05
CA THR A 55 6.91 5.06 -20.40
C THR A 55 5.40 4.82 -20.35
N ILE A 56 4.90 4.21 -19.27
CA ILE A 56 3.47 4.00 -19.02
C ILE A 56 2.88 5.27 -18.39
N LEU A 57 3.51 5.82 -17.35
CA LEU A 57 2.98 6.98 -16.60
C LEU A 57 2.79 8.22 -17.46
N VAL A 58 3.58 8.43 -18.51
CA VAL A 58 3.47 9.60 -19.40
C VAL A 58 2.35 9.49 -20.45
N LYS A 59 1.74 8.31 -20.64
CA LYS A 59 0.68 8.11 -21.64
C LYS A 59 -0.52 9.01 -21.35
N THR A 60 -1.08 9.69 -22.35
CA THR A 60 -2.25 10.58 -22.15
C THR A 60 -3.46 9.82 -21.60
N LYS A 61 -3.67 8.58 -22.04
CA LYS A 61 -4.72 7.67 -21.57
C LYS A 61 -4.09 6.34 -21.19
N LEU A 62 -4.45 5.83 -20.02
CA LEU A 62 -4.05 4.50 -19.56
C LEU A 62 -5.15 3.51 -19.90
N ALA A 63 -4.75 2.38 -20.49
CA ALA A 63 -5.63 1.23 -20.67
C ALA A 63 -5.53 0.29 -19.46
N LYS A 64 -6.40 -0.72 -19.37
CA LYS A 64 -6.39 -1.67 -18.26
C LYS A 64 -5.06 -2.41 -18.16
N GLU A 65 -4.51 -2.78 -19.32
CA GLU A 65 -3.22 -3.46 -19.46
C GLU A 65 -2.05 -2.60 -18.97
N ASP A 66 -2.19 -1.26 -19.02
CA ASP A 66 -1.20 -0.33 -18.49
C ASP A 66 -1.20 -0.32 -16.96
N ALA A 67 -2.38 -0.32 -16.35
CA ALA A 67 -2.52 -0.41 -14.89
C ALA A 67 -2.04 -1.77 -14.36
N GLU A 68 -2.41 -2.86 -15.03
CA GLU A 68 -1.90 -4.21 -14.75
C GLU A 68 -0.37 -4.28 -14.91
N GLY A 69 0.17 -3.61 -15.93
CA GLY A 69 1.61 -3.49 -16.12
C GLY A 69 2.31 -2.75 -14.98
N ILE A 70 1.72 -1.67 -14.48
CA ILE A 70 2.23 -0.93 -13.30
C ILE A 70 2.18 -1.82 -12.06
N LEU A 71 1.08 -2.53 -11.82
CA LEU A 71 0.94 -3.48 -10.71
C LEU A 71 2.03 -4.55 -10.77
N ARG A 72 2.22 -5.18 -11.93
CA ARG A 72 3.22 -6.23 -12.13
C ARG A 72 4.64 -5.73 -11.89
N VAL A 73 5.00 -4.56 -12.44
CA VAL A 73 6.34 -4.01 -12.18
C VAL A 73 6.52 -3.60 -10.72
N THR A 74 5.47 -3.10 -10.06
CA THR A 74 5.48 -2.79 -8.62
C THR A 74 5.73 -4.04 -7.78
N TYR A 75 5.14 -5.17 -8.18
CA TYR A 75 5.40 -6.47 -7.57
C TYR A 75 6.82 -6.97 -7.82
N ASP A 76 7.23 -7.08 -9.09
CA ASP A 76 8.53 -7.64 -9.49
C ASP A 76 9.72 -6.87 -8.90
N SER A 77 9.54 -5.57 -8.64
CA SER A 77 10.57 -4.69 -8.07
C SER A 77 10.60 -4.65 -6.55
N GLY A 78 9.67 -5.34 -5.88
CA GLY A 78 9.56 -5.39 -4.42
C GLY A 78 8.89 -4.15 -3.80
N GLY A 79 8.20 -3.31 -4.59
CA GLY A 79 7.48 -2.14 -4.07
C GLY A 79 6.42 -2.50 -3.04
N PHE A 80 5.68 -3.59 -3.27
CA PHE A 80 4.71 -4.11 -2.29
C PHE A 80 5.38 -4.67 -1.03
N GLN A 81 6.53 -5.35 -1.15
CA GLN A 81 7.27 -5.84 0.02
C GLN A 81 7.71 -4.68 0.92
N GLN A 82 8.22 -3.59 0.34
CA GLN A 82 8.61 -2.40 1.11
C GLN A 82 7.42 -1.74 1.82
N TYR A 83 6.25 -1.79 1.19
CA TYR A 83 5.00 -1.32 1.77
C TYR A 83 4.51 -2.23 2.92
N GLU A 84 4.62 -3.55 2.78
CA GLU A 84 4.34 -4.51 3.86
C GLU A 84 5.27 -4.30 5.05
N ASP A 85 6.56 -4.13 4.81
CA ASP A 85 7.54 -3.89 5.87
C ASP A 85 7.21 -2.60 6.66
N LEU A 86 6.74 -1.56 5.98
CA LEU A 86 6.31 -0.31 6.62
C LEU A 86 5.04 -0.52 7.45
N THR A 87 4.01 -1.11 6.85
CA THR A 87 2.71 -1.32 7.53
C THR A 87 2.85 -2.29 8.70
N GLY A 88 3.68 -3.33 8.57
CA GLY A 88 4.06 -4.23 9.66
C GLY A 88 4.67 -3.47 10.84
N LYS A 89 5.68 -2.61 10.59
CA LYS A 89 6.31 -1.78 11.64
C LYS A 89 5.31 -0.83 12.30
N LEU A 90 4.41 -0.21 11.54
CA LEU A 90 3.37 0.65 12.09
C LEU A 90 2.41 -0.13 13.00
N ALA A 91 2.02 -1.34 12.60
CA ALA A 91 1.18 -2.22 13.39
C ALA A 91 1.88 -2.70 14.66
N GLU A 92 3.14 -3.12 14.59
CA GLU A 92 3.95 -3.49 15.75
C GLU A 92 4.04 -2.35 16.76
N ASN A 93 4.33 -1.13 16.28
CA ASN A 93 4.36 0.06 17.12
C ASN A 93 3.00 0.33 17.78
N ALA A 94 1.91 0.20 17.02
CA ALA A 94 0.57 0.39 17.56
C ALA A 94 0.23 -0.64 18.65
N LEU A 95 0.55 -1.92 18.41
CA LEU A 95 0.36 -3.00 19.38
C LEU A 95 1.21 -2.78 20.63
N PHE A 96 2.45 -2.32 20.49
CA PHE A 96 3.33 -1.96 21.61
C PHE A 96 2.74 -0.84 22.47
N THR A 97 2.11 0.17 21.85
CA THR A 97 1.42 1.22 22.61
C THR A 97 0.23 0.70 23.40
N LEU A 98 -0.41 -0.40 22.97
CA LEU A 98 -1.50 -1.04 23.69
C LEU A 98 -1.01 -1.95 24.82
N SER A 99 0.15 -2.61 24.67
CA SER A 99 0.68 -3.52 25.70
C SER A 99 1.09 -2.81 26.99
N SER A 100 1.37 -1.51 26.92
CA SER A 100 1.69 -0.68 28.09
C SER A 100 0.44 -0.19 28.84
N MET A 101 -0.77 -0.48 28.36
CA MET A 101 -2.02 -0.03 28.97
C MET A 101 -2.57 -1.02 29.99
N LYS A 102 -3.11 -0.52 31.10
CA LYS A 102 -3.77 -1.34 32.15
C LYS A 102 -5.20 -1.79 31.78
N LEU A 103 -5.62 -1.65 30.53
CA LEU A 103 -7.00 -1.88 30.07
C LEU A 103 -7.10 -3.12 29.18
N LYS A 104 -8.32 -3.68 29.04
CA LYS A 104 -8.60 -4.73 28.05
C LYS A 104 -8.56 -4.12 26.64
N THR A 105 -7.49 -4.39 25.90
CA THR A 105 -7.23 -3.80 24.57
C THR A 105 -7.50 -4.75 23.40
N ARG A 106 -8.12 -5.92 23.64
CA ARG A 106 -8.28 -6.97 22.61
C ARG A 106 -8.94 -6.48 21.32
N SER A 107 -10.04 -5.71 21.43
CA SER A 107 -10.73 -5.20 20.24
C SER A 107 -9.87 -4.22 19.44
N LEU A 108 -9.03 -3.42 20.12
CA LEU A 108 -8.10 -2.50 19.48
C LEU A 108 -6.97 -3.26 18.75
N GLN A 109 -6.45 -4.33 19.36
CA GLN A 109 -5.48 -5.21 18.71
C GLN A 109 -6.05 -5.86 17.45
N LEU A 110 -7.29 -6.36 17.51
CA LEU A 110 -7.97 -6.93 16.35
C LEU A 110 -8.16 -5.90 15.23
N PHE A 111 -8.40 -4.64 15.57
CA PHE A 111 -8.56 -3.60 14.56
C PHE A 111 -7.26 -3.34 13.80
N ILE A 112 -6.12 -3.30 14.50
CA ILE A 112 -4.79 -3.21 13.84
C ILE A 112 -4.57 -4.40 12.91
N GLN A 113 -4.85 -5.62 13.37
CA GLN A 113 -4.69 -6.84 12.57
C GLN A 113 -5.56 -6.84 11.32
N ALA A 114 -6.79 -6.32 11.42
CA ALA A 114 -7.70 -6.21 10.28
C ALA A 114 -7.24 -5.20 9.22
N MET A 115 -6.41 -4.23 9.59
CA MET A 115 -5.89 -3.21 8.67
C MET A 115 -4.60 -3.64 7.95
N LEU A 116 -3.96 -4.73 8.38
CA LEU A 116 -2.75 -5.20 7.73
C LEU A 116 -3.05 -5.77 6.32
N PRO A 117 -2.27 -5.38 5.30
CA PRO A 117 -2.45 -5.88 3.94
C PRO A 117 -2.11 -7.37 3.86
N GLN A 118 -2.83 -8.11 3.02
CA GLN A 118 -2.51 -9.49 2.66
C GLN A 118 -2.02 -9.51 1.21
N VAL A 119 -0.80 -9.03 0.95
CA VAL A 119 -0.30 -8.84 -0.44
C VAL A 119 -0.23 -10.17 -1.20
N SER A 120 -0.04 -11.29 -0.50
CA SER A 120 -0.08 -12.63 -1.10
C SER A 120 -1.42 -12.96 -1.78
N GLN A 121 -2.54 -12.38 -1.33
CA GLN A 121 -3.86 -12.52 -1.98
C GLN A 121 -4.08 -11.45 -3.07
N THR A 122 -3.49 -10.27 -2.89
CA THR A 122 -3.59 -9.14 -3.83
C THR A 122 -2.95 -9.42 -5.19
N THR A 123 -2.03 -10.38 -5.25
CA THR A 123 -1.25 -10.70 -6.45
C THR A 123 -1.74 -11.97 -7.16
N GLU A 124 -2.75 -12.65 -6.62
CA GLU A 124 -3.39 -13.80 -7.28
C GLU A 124 -3.97 -13.45 -8.66
N PHE A 125 -4.35 -12.18 -8.87
CA PHE A 125 -4.84 -11.67 -10.16
C PHE A 125 -3.75 -11.46 -11.22
N LEU A 126 -2.46 -11.59 -10.86
CA LEU A 126 -1.33 -11.43 -11.79
C LEU A 126 -0.85 -12.75 -12.41
N ASN A 127 -1.39 -13.89 -11.95
CA ASN A 127 -1.07 -15.24 -12.42
C ASN A 127 -2.02 -15.73 -13.52
#